data_AF-A0A0U3KWQ5-F1
#
_entry.id   AF-A0A0U3KWQ5-F1
#
_cell.length_a   1.000
_cell.length_b   1.000
_cell.length_c   1.000
_cell.angle_alpha   90.00
_cell.angle_beta   90.00
_cell.angle_gamma   90.00
#
_symmetry.space_group_name_H-M   'P 1'
#
loop_
_entity.id
_entity.type
_entity.pdbx_description
1 polymer ?
#
loop_
_entity_poly.entity_id
_entity_poly.type
_entity_poly.pdbx_seq_one_letter_code
_entity_poly.pdbx_strand_id
1 'polypeptide(L)'
;MLKSRKELDAELGGAARAWLDEALAEAAHDAVRAPAASGTPRPEVSPYASPPWELRYAAAGRHCGQENADAVRSLLLVEARASLPSLTRLYEQGTAAERRAVLLTLHLLDLGDTALPLVEDALRANDPRLVAAAVGPYAAEHLDAHAWRHAVLKCLFTEVPVTAVARLDDRARGDAELARMLDDFAAERTAAGRPVPEDLRTVLGHARALTAPTGEGGHPADPTAAPAAPALTEES
;
A
#
# COMPACT_ATOMS: atom_id res chain seq x y z
N MET A 1 10.46 -1.88 2.80
CA MET A 1 9.88 -1.04 3.88
C MET A 1 10.60 0.30 3.85
N LEU A 2 9.89 1.42 3.97
CA LEU A 2 10.52 2.74 4.05
C LEU A 2 11.16 2.92 5.43
N LYS A 3 12.32 3.58 5.48
CA LYS A 3 12.99 3.91 6.74
C LYS A 3 12.18 4.97 7.49
N SER A 4 12.05 4.78 8.80
CA SER A 4 11.51 5.76 9.72
C SER A 4 12.46 6.96 9.88
N ARG A 5 11.94 8.07 10.43
CA ARG A 5 12.78 9.23 10.76
C ARG A 5 13.96 8.87 11.67
N LYS A 6 13.72 8.01 12.67
CA LYS A 6 14.75 7.57 13.62
C LYS A 6 15.87 6.79 12.94
N GLU A 7 15.55 5.93 11.97
CA GLU A 7 16.56 5.19 11.20
C GLU A 7 17.38 6.12 10.32
N LEU A 8 16.72 7.08 9.65
CA LEU A 8 17.43 8.11 8.88
C LEU A 8 18.38 8.94 9.76
N ASP A 9 17.98 9.26 10.98
CA ASP A 9 18.84 9.99 11.93
C ASP A 9 20.10 9.24 12.32
N ALA A 10 20.02 7.90 12.39
CA ALA A 10 21.16 7.06 12.70
C ALA A 10 22.14 6.92 11.52
N GLU A 11 21.63 6.98 10.29
CA GLU A 11 22.42 6.73 9.08
C GLU A 11 22.97 8.00 8.41
N LEU A 12 22.24 9.11 8.48
CA LEU A 12 22.60 10.33 7.76
C LEU A 12 23.74 11.08 8.46
N GLY A 13 24.65 11.65 7.66
CA GLY A 13 25.65 12.60 8.14
C GLY A 13 25.02 13.91 8.65
N GLY A 14 25.76 14.69 9.45
CA GLY A 14 25.23 15.90 10.10
C GLY A 14 24.65 16.93 9.11
N ALA A 15 25.29 17.13 7.96
CA ALA A 15 24.78 18.05 6.93
C ALA A 15 23.48 17.55 6.28
N ALA A 16 23.36 16.24 6.02
CA ALA A 16 22.16 15.64 5.44
C ALA A 16 20.99 15.66 6.43
N ARG A 17 21.25 15.43 7.72
CA ARG A 17 20.24 15.56 8.78
C ARG A 17 19.73 16.98 8.93
N ALA A 18 20.62 17.97 9.02
CA ALA A 18 20.23 19.38 9.10
C ALA A 18 19.38 19.79 7.89
N TRP A 19 19.78 19.35 6.69
CA TRP A 19 19.00 19.59 5.48
C TRP A 19 17.60 18.95 5.54
N LEU A 20 17.49 17.71 6.07
CA LEU A 20 16.22 17.03 6.22
C LEU A 20 15.32 17.73 7.24
N ASP A 21 15.88 18.23 8.35
CA ASP A 21 15.15 18.99 9.36
C ASP A 21 14.55 20.27 8.79
N GLU A 22 15.34 21.04 8.04
CA GLU A 22 14.85 22.23 7.34
C GLU A 22 13.74 21.88 6.34
N ALA A 23 13.93 20.81 5.56
CA ALA A 23 12.97 20.38 4.54
C ALA A 23 11.63 19.97 5.16
N LEU A 24 11.64 19.26 6.29
CA LEU A 24 10.43 18.89 7.02
C LEU A 24 9.78 20.12 7.68
N ALA A 25 10.56 21.06 8.21
CA ALA A 25 10.02 22.30 8.76
C ALA A 25 9.30 23.14 7.68
N GLU A 26 9.84 23.20 6.46
CA GLU A 26 9.18 23.83 5.31
C GLU A 26 7.87 23.14 4.92
N ALA A 27 7.88 21.80 4.88
CA ALA A 27 6.69 20.99 4.60
C ALA A 27 5.59 21.22 5.67
N ALA A 28 5.96 21.19 6.95
CA ALA A 28 5.05 21.44 8.07
C ALA A 28 4.43 22.84 8.00
N HIS A 29 5.23 23.84 7.65
CA HIS A 29 4.75 25.22 7.50
C HIS A 29 3.71 25.35 6.38
N ASP A 30 3.91 24.64 5.25
CA ASP A 30 2.94 24.63 4.15
C ASP A 30 1.64 23.93 4.53
N ALA A 31 1.72 22.79 5.24
CA ALA A 31 0.56 22.04 5.72
C ALA A 31 -0.37 22.88 6.61
N VAL A 32 0.18 23.78 7.42
CA VAL A 32 -0.59 24.70 8.27
C VAL A 32 -1.27 25.83 7.45
N ARG A 33 -0.69 26.19 6.30
CA ARG A 33 -1.21 27.26 5.43
C ARG A 33 -2.20 26.75 4.38
N ALA A 34 -2.20 25.45 4.09
CA ALA A 34 -3.22 24.83 3.27
C ALA A 34 -4.60 25.13 3.89
N PRO A 35 -5.54 25.70 3.13
CA PRO A 35 -6.79 26.14 3.71
C PRO A 35 -7.55 24.94 4.28
N ALA A 36 -7.90 25.00 5.57
CA ALA A 36 -9.13 24.37 6.01
C ALA A 36 -10.26 24.89 5.10
N ALA A 37 -11.26 24.07 4.79
CA ALA A 37 -12.37 24.36 3.87
C ALA A 37 -13.27 25.54 4.31
N SER A 38 -12.69 26.72 4.50
CA SER A 38 -13.29 27.94 5.04
C SER A 38 -12.94 29.10 4.11
N GLY A 39 -13.71 29.20 3.04
CA GLY A 39 -14.36 30.39 2.46
C GLY A 39 -13.67 31.75 2.28
N THR A 40 -12.43 31.99 2.73
CA THR A 40 -11.78 33.31 2.54
C THR A 40 -10.82 33.31 1.34
N PRO A 41 -11.01 34.18 0.34
CA PRO A 41 -10.07 34.35 -0.76
C PRO A 41 -8.74 34.89 -0.24
N ARG A 42 -7.66 34.12 -0.42
CA ARG A 42 -6.29 34.55 -0.14
C ARG A 42 -5.79 35.44 -1.29
N PRO A 43 -4.89 36.41 -1.06
CA PRO A 43 -4.16 37.07 -2.15
C PRO A 43 -3.61 36.04 -3.13
N GLU A 44 -3.77 36.34 -4.43
CA GLU A 44 -3.43 35.47 -5.56
C GLU A 44 -1.97 35.00 -5.47
N VAL A 45 -1.76 33.85 -4.85
CA VAL A 45 -0.51 33.12 -5.03
C VAL A 45 -0.58 32.54 -6.43
N SER A 46 0.44 32.84 -7.24
CA SER A 46 0.53 32.35 -8.62
C SER A 46 0.16 30.86 -8.62
N PRO A 47 -0.85 30.44 -9.42
CA PRO A 47 -1.27 29.04 -9.50
C PRO A 47 -0.15 28.11 -10.01
N TYR A 48 0.99 28.67 -10.42
CA TYR A 48 2.17 27.97 -10.90
C TYR A 48 3.33 27.93 -9.91
N ALA A 49 3.23 28.59 -8.74
CA ALA A 49 4.29 28.54 -7.75
C ALA A 49 4.16 27.26 -6.92
N SER A 50 4.98 26.26 -7.21
CA SER A 50 5.14 25.09 -6.35
C SER A 50 5.55 25.51 -4.93
N PRO A 51 4.94 24.94 -3.88
CA PRO A 51 5.43 25.07 -2.52
C PRO A 51 6.93 24.72 -2.43
N PRO A 52 7.72 25.43 -1.59
CA PRO A 52 9.16 25.18 -1.46
C PRO A 52 9.52 23.72 -1.14
N TRP A 53 8.67 23.01 -0.39
CA TRP A 53 8.91 21.62 -0.03
C TRP A 53 8.88 20.68 -1.25
N GLU A 54 8.19 21.01 -2.35
CA GLU A 54 8.21 20.21 -3.59
C GLU A 54 9.60 20.23 -4.24
N LEU A 55 10.36 21.34 -4.09
CA LEU A 55 11.76 21.38 -4.52
C LEU A 55 12.64 20.52 -3.62
N ARG A 56 12.37 20.48 -2.30
CA ARG A 56 13.04 19.58 -1.37
C ARG A 56 12.77 18.11 -1.73
N TYR A 57 11.53 17.79 -2.10
CA TYR A 57 11.13 16.46 -2.57
C TYR A 57 11.96 16.00 -3.77
N ALA A 58 12.13 16.86 -4.79
CA ALA A 58 12.97 16.56 -5.94
C ALA A 58 14.46 16.45 -5.58
N ALA A 59 14.92 17.23 -4.59
CA ALA A 59 16.32 17.28 -4.17
C ALA A 59 16.73 16.18 -3.18
N ALA A 60 15.78 15.42 -2.61
CA ALA A 60 16.01 14.41 -1.57
C ALA A 60 17.21 13.49 -1.84
N GLY A 61 17.26 12.88 -3.03
CA GLY A 61 18.34 11.95 -3.38
C GLY A 61 19.72 12.60 -3.52
N ARG A 62 19.79 13.91 -3.82
CA ARG A 62 21.06 14.65 -3.88
C ARG A 62 21.63 14.95 -2.49
N HIS A 63 20.76 15.19 -1.51
CA HIS A 63 21.16 15.59 -0.17
C HIS A 63 21.26 14.42 0.82
N CYS A 64 20.43 13.40 0.67
CA CYS A 64 20.32 12.29 1.62
C CYS A 64 20.80 10.94 1.05
N GLY A 65 21.26 10.90 -0.20
CA GLY A 65 21.61 9.65 -0.88
C GLY A 65 20.42 8.97 -1.56
N GLN A 66 20.68 8.19 -2.61
CA GLN A 66 19.63 7.54 -3.41
C GLN A 66 18.92 6.43 -2.63
N GLU A 67 19.65 5.79 -1.72
CA GLU A 67 19.18 4.74 -0.82
C GLU A 67 18.17 5.24 0.23
N ASN A 68 18.21 6.53 0.57
CA ASN A 68 17.31 7.15 1.55
C ASN A 68 16.23 8.01 0.89
N ALA A 69 16.32 8.24 -0.42
CA ALA A 69 15.52 9.23 -1.12
C ALA A 69 14.01 8.95 -1.02
N ASP A 70 13.57 7.69 -1.11
CA ASP A 70 12.14 7.35 -0.98
C ASP A 70 11.62 7.62 0.43
N ALA A 71 12.40 7.29 1.47
CA ALA A 71 12.01 7.51 2.84
C ALA A 71 11.90 9.01 3.15
N VAL A 72 12.88 9.79 2.71
CA VAL A 72 12.87 11.26 2.83
C VAL A 72 11.68 11.87 2.09
N ARG A 73 11.44 11.45 0.83
CA ARG A 73 10.29 11.90 0.05
C ARG A 73 8.96 11.56 0.70
N SER A 74 8.84 10.34 1.24
CA SER A 74 7.64 9.91 1.96
C SER A 74 7.39 10.76 3.21
N LEU A 75 8.42 11.04 4.01
CA LEU A 75 8.32 11.93 5.16
C LEU A 75 7.88 13.34 4.75
N LEU A 76 8.41 13.89 3.66
CA LEU A 76 8.00 15.20 3.15
C LEU A 76 6.52 15.22 2.73
N LEU A 77 6.05 14.18 2.03
CA LEU A 77 4.64 14.08 1.62
C LEU A 77 3.69 14.00 2.82
N VAL A 78 4.06 13.22 3.84
CA VAL A 78 3.28 13.08 5.08
C VAL A 78 3.28 14.39 5.87
N GLU A 79 4.44 15.00 6.06
CA GLU A 79 4.57 16.24 6.83
C GLU A 79 3.84 17.41 6.14
N ALA A 80 3.92 17.49 4.81
CA ALA A 80 3.20 18.49 4.02
C ALA A 80 1.69 18.23 3.96
N ARG A 81 1.20 17.08 4.44
CA ARG A 81 -0.18 16.60 4.22
C ARG A 81 -0.56 16.72 2.74
N ALA A 82 0.30 16.18 1.89
CA ALA A 82 0.25 16.42 0.45
C ALA A 82 -1.14 16.10 -0.13
N SER A 83 -1.76 17.11 -0.71
CA SER A 83 -3.06 16.99 -1.36
C SER A 83 -2.98 16.22 -2.68
N LEU A 84 -4.11 15.69 -3.16
CA LEU A 84 -4.18 15.01 -4.46
C LEU A 84 -3.59 15.86 -5.61
N PRO A 85 -3.90 17.17 -5.76
CA PRO A 85 -3.25 17.98 -6.80
C PRO A 85 -1.73 18.04 -6.71
N SER A 86 -1.14 18.10 -5.52
CA SER A 86 0.32 18.05 -5.36
C SER A 86 0.88 16.68 -5.73
N LEU A 87 0.24 15.59 -5.29
CA LEU A 87 0.65 14.23 -5.61
C LEU A 87 0.58 13.95 -7.11
N THR A 88 -0.52 14.34 -7.77
CA THR A 88 -0.68 14.22 -9.22
C THR A 88 0.42 14.97 -9.95
N ARG A 89 0.73 16.20 -9.55
CA ARG A 89 1.78 17.02 -10.19
C ARG A 89 3.17 16.38 -10.02
N LEU A 90 3.51 15.96 -8.81
CA LEU A 90 4.78 15.28 -8.50
C LEU A 90 4.89 13.94 -9.24
N TYR A 91 3.78 13.25 -9.47
CA TYR A 91 3.76 11.98 -10.19
C TYR A 91 3.88 12.20 -11.71
N GLU A 92 3.08 13.07 -12.31
CA GLU A 92 3.07 13.30 -13.76
C GLU A 92 4.36 13.94 -14.28
N GLN A 93 4.97 14.81 -13.48
CA GLN A 93 6.17 15.57 -13.86
C GLN A 93 7.46 14.98 -13.29
N GLY A 94 7.35 13.99 -12.40
CA GLY A 94 8.46 13.39 -11.69
C GLY A 94 9.20 12.30 -12.48
N THR A 95 10.46 12.11 -12.11
CA THR A 95 11.25 10.94 -12.48
C THR A 95 10.60 9.64 -11.96
N ALA A 96 11.03 8.48 -12.48
CA ALA A 96 10.55 7.19 -11.99
C ALA A 96 10.78 6.99 -10.47
N ALA A 97 11.86 7.54 -9.91
CA ALA A 97 12.11 7.49 -8.47
C ALA A 97 11.13 8.37 -7.68
N GLU A 98 10.78 9.54 -8.21
CA GLU A 98 9.81 10.45 -7.59
C GLU A 98 8.39 9.88 -7.69
N ARG A 99 8.00 9.32 -8.83
CA ARG A 99 6.73 8.60 -8.99
C ARG A 99 6.61 7.44 -8.02
N ARG A 100 7.69 6.66 -7.86
CA ARG A 100 7.75 5.54 -6.91
C ARG A 100 7.47 6.01 -5.49
N ALA A 101 8.10 7.09 -5.04
CA ALA A 101 7.91 7.60 -3.69
C ALA A 101 6.49 8.11 -3.43
N VAL A 102 5.80 8.67 -4.44
CA VAL A 102 4.35 8.97 -4.35
C VAL A 102 3.57 7.69 -4.06
N LEU A 103 3.71 6.66 -4.91
CA LEU A 103 2.98 5.39 -4.79
C LEU A 103 3.21 4.71 -3.43
N LEU A 104 4.46 4.68 -2.96
CA LEU A 104 4.82 4.09 -1.67
C LEU A 104 4.17 4.80 -0.48
N THR A 105 3.76 6.07 -0.63
CA THR A 105 3.27 6.92 0.45
C THR A 105 1.75 7.05 0.49
N LEU A 106 1.02 6.69 -0.58
CA LEU A 106 -0.42 6.92 -0.69
C LEU A 106 -1.22 6.40 0.52
N HIS A 107 -0.87 5.23 1.04
CA HIS A 107 -1.54 4.61 2.20
C HIS A 107 -1.34 5.33 3.54
N LEU A 108 -0.44 6.31 3.60
CA LEU A 108 -0.18 7.14 4.78
C LEU A 108 -0.92 8.48 4.73
N LEU A 109 -1.66 8.75 3.65
CA LEU A 109 -2.33 10.00 3.39
C LEU A 109 -3.86 9.79 3.40
N ASP A 110 -4.58 10.76 3.94
CA ASP A 110 -6.05 10.72 4.01
C ASP A 110 -6.66 11.19 2.68
N LEU A 111 -6.67 10.29 1.69
CA LEU A 111 -7.11 10.56 0.31
C LEU A 111 -8.33 9.74 -0.12
N GLY A 112 -8.77 8.77 0.69
CA GLY A 112 -9.74 7.77 0.25
C GLY A 112 -9.28 7.06 -1.03
N ASP A 113 -10.20 6.82 -1.96
CA ASP A 113 -9.91 6.21 -3.26
C ASP A 113 -9.46 7.22 -4.34
N THR A 114 -9.39 8.51 -4.02
CA THR A 114 -9.22 9.57 -5.02
C THR A 114 -7.87 9.53 -5.77
N ALA A 115 -6.84 8.89 -5.21
CA ALA A 115 -5.54 8.70 -5.84
C ALA A 115 -5.42 7.39 -6.65
N LEU A 116 -6.51 6.62 -6.80
CA LEU A 116 -6.53 5.37 -7.59
C LEU A 116 -6.02 5.54 -9.05
N PRO A 117 -6.31 6.65 -9.76
CA PRO A 117 -5.77 6.85 -11.10
C PRO A 117 -4.24 6.80 -11.19
N LEU A 118 -3.52 7.20 -10.13
CA LEU A 118 -2.05 7.14 -10.09
C LEU A 118 -1.55 5.69 -10.01
N VAL A 119 -2.24 4.85 -9.23
CA VAL A 119 -1.96 3.41 -9.14
C VAL A 119 -2.23 2.74 -10.46
N GLU A 120 -3.38 3.01 -11.08
CA GLU A 120 -3.72 2.41 -12.37
C GLU A 120 -2.74 2.80 -13.48
N ASP A 121 -2.31 4.05 -13.53
CA ASP A 121 -1.28 4.49 -14.47
C ASP A 121 0.05 3.74 -14.26
N ALA A 122 0.48 3.60 -13.00
CA ALA A 122 1.69 2.85 -12.67
C ALA A 122 1.60 1.36 -13.09
N LEU A 123 0.42 0.76 -12.99
CA LEU A 123 0.17 -0.62 -13.43
C LEU A 123 0.11 -0.77 -14.96
N ARG A 124 -0.24 0.30 -15.69
CA ARG A 124 -0.15 0.33 -17.16
C ARG A 124 1.30 0.48 -17.64
N ALA A 125 2.17 1.08 -16.83
CA ALA A 125 3.60 1.19 -17.14
C ALA A 125 4.31 -0.18 -17.17
N ASN A 126 5.48 -0.23 -17.80
CA ASN A 126 6.35 -1.43 -17.85
C ASN A 126 7.61 -1.27 -16.97
N ASP A 127 7.61 -0.34 -16.00
CA ASP A 127 8.70 -0.20 -15.03
C ASP A 127 8.42 -1.10 -13.82
N PRO A 128 9.20 -2.18 -13.58
CA PRO A 128 8.99 -3.08 -12.44
C PRO A 128 9.01 -2.37 -11.08
N ARG A 129 9.77 -1.28 -10.95
CA ARG A 129 9.88 -0.53 -9.69
C ARG A 129 8.60 0.25 -9.39
N LEU A 130 7.93 0.76 -10.43
CA LEU A 130 6.63 1.42 -10.29
C LEU A 130 5.53 0.40 -10.04
N VAL A 131 5.52 -0.71 -10.77
CA VAL A 131 4.56 -1.80 -10.55
C VAL A 131 4.64 -2.31 -9.11
N ALA A 132 5.86 -2.57 -8.61
CA ALA A 132 6.08 -3.03 -7.23
C ALA A 132 5.55 -2.04 -6.18
N ALA A 133 5.72 -0.72 -6.40
CA ALA A 133 5.19 0.29 -5.50
C ALA A 133 3.66 0.44 -5.61
N ALA A 134 3.11 0.27 -6.81
CA ALA A 134 1.69 0.41 -7.08
C ALA A 134 0.85 -0.69 -6.43
N VAL A 135 1.37 -1.91 -6.27
CA VAL A 135 0.65 -3.04 -5.64
C VAL A 135 0.74 -3.05 -4.10
N GLY A 136 1.15 -1.94 -3.50
CA GLY A 136 1.26 -1.77 -2.04
C GLY A 136 -0.08 -1.63 -1.31
N PRO A 137 -0.06 -1.21 -0.03
CA PRO A 137 -1.24 -1.20 0.84
C PRO A 137 -2.43 -0.41 0.30
N TYR A 138 -2.18 0.75 -0.34
CA TYR A 138 -3.24 1.57 -0.93
C TYR A 138 -4.00 0.80 -2.03
N ALA A 139 -3.30 0.07 -2.90
CA ALA A 139 -3.95 -0.77 -3.90
C ALA A 139 -4.70 -1.95 -3.30
N ALA A 140 -4.16 -2.55 -2.24
CA ALA A 140 -4.86 -3.63 -1.53
C ALA A 140 -6.19 -3.16 -0.91
N GLU A 141 -6.29 -1.89 -0.53
CA GLU A 141 -7.51 -1.28 0.00
C GLU A 141 -8.49 -0.82 -1.08
N HIS A 142 -7.99 -0.15 -2.12
CA HIS A 142 -8.85 0.58 -3.06
C HIS A 142 -9.06 -0.08 -4.42
N LEU A 143 -8.21 -1.03 -4.86
CA LEU A 143 -8.47 -1.74 -6.12
C LEU A 143 -9.66 -2.68 -5.95
N ASP A 144 -10.60 -2.61 -6.90
CA ASP A 144 -11.63 -3.63 -7.03
C ASP A 144 -11.03 -5.01 -7.33
N ALA A 145 -11.85 -6.06 -7.25
CA ALA A 145 -11.38 -7.43 -7.43
C ALA A 145 -10.81 -7.69 -8.83
N HIS A 146 -11.37 -7.08 -9.89
CA HIS A 146 -10.92 -7.30 -11.25
C HIS A 146 -9.55 -6.63 -11.48
N ALA A 147 -9.43 -5.34 -11.17
CA ALA A 147 -8.21 -4.57 -11.30
C ALA A 147 -7.07 -5.17 -10.45
N TRP A 148 -7.38 -5.64 -9.24
CA TRP A 148 -6.40 -6.30 -8.38
C TRP A 148 -5.87 -7.61 -8.96
N ARG A 149 -6.72 -8.48 -9.54
CA ARG A 149 -6.26 -9.72 -10.23
C ARG A 149 -5.35 -9.40 -11.41
N HIS A 150 -5.71 -8.39 -12.20
CA HIS A 150 -4.88 -7.92 -13.30
C HIS A 150 -3.54 -7.34 -12.82
N ALA A 151 -3.51 -6.67 -11.67
CA ALA A 151 -2.27 -6.22 -11.05
C ALA A 151 -1.37 -7.40 -10.64
N VAL A 152 -1.93 -8.47 -10.09
CA VAL A 152 -1.18 -9.70 -9.77
C VAL A 152 -0.60 -10.36 -11.03
N LEU A 153 -1.40 -10.51 -12.09
CA LEU A 153 -0.89 -11.00 -13.37
C LEU A 153 0.19 -10.10 -13.96
N LYS A 154 0.04 -8.78 -13.83
CA LYS A 154 1.04 -7.80 -14.25
C LYS A 154 2.36 -8.02 -13.52
N CYS A 155 2.34 -8.25 -12.20
CA CYS A 155 3.55 -8.57 -11.44
C CYS A 155 4.25 -9.82 -11.99
N LEU A 156 3.51 -10.91 -12.24
CA LEU A 156 4.07 -12.14 -12.82
C LEU A 156 4.65 -11.91 -14.23
N PHE A 157 4.01 -11.07 -15.03
CA PHE A 157 4.45 -10.74 -16.37
C PHE A 157 5.71 -9.86 -16.39
N THR A 158 5.82 -8.90 -15.46
CA THR A 158 6.98 -7.98 -15.35
C THR A 158 8.02 -8.44 -14.33
N GLU A 159 7.95 -9.69 -13.87
CA GLU A 159 8.88 -10.30 -12.91
C GLU A 159 9.03 -9.49 -11.60
N VAL A 160 7.95 -8.85 -11.17
CA VAL A 160 7.87 -8.23 -9.83
C VAL A 160 7.53 -9.33 -8.83
N PRO A 161 8.31 -9.50 -7.76
CA PRO A 161 8.02 -10.50 -6.73
C PRO A 161 6.62 -10.31 -6.16
N VAL A 162 5.83 -11.38 -6.08
CA VAL A 162 4.45 -11.29 -5.57
C VAL A 162 4.39 -10.93 -4.09
N THR A 163 5.51 -11.05 -3.37
CA THR A 163 5.68 -10.51 -2.00
C THR A 163 5.52 -8.99 -1.91
N ALA A 164 5.63 -8.26 -3.03
CA ALA A 164 5.34 -6.83 -3.07
C ALA A 164 3.83 -6.55 -3.00
N VAL A 165 2.98 -7.50 -3.40
CA VAL A 165 1.52 -7.35 -3.38
C VAL A 165 1.04 -7.37 -1.93
N ALA A 166 0.57 -6.23 -1.43
CA ALA A 166 0.08 -6.15 -0.07
C ALA A 166 -1.20 -6.99 0.11
N ARG A 167 -1.29 -7.70 1.24
CA ARG A 167 -2.43 -8.57 1.60
C ARG A 167 -2.74 -9.63 0.53
N LEU A 168 -1.71 -10.12 -0.17
CA LEU A 168 -1.85 -11.11 -1.24
C LEU A 168 -2.59 -12.36 -0.77
N ASP A 169 -2.17 -12.93 0.36
CA ASP A 169 -2.75 -14.13 0.93
C ASP A 169 -4.21 -13.95 1.29
N ASP A 170 -4.57 -12.83 1.90
CA ASP A 170 -5.94 -12.50 2.28
C ASP A 170 -6.84 -12.26 1.08
N ARG A 171 -6.38 -11.48 0.10
CA ARG A 171 -7.18 -11.13 -1.09
C ARG A 171 -7.27 -12.27 -2.09
N ALA A 172 -6.25 -13.11 -2.20
CA ALA A 172 -6.28 -14.27 -3.09
C ALA A 172 -7.14 -15.41 -2.52
N ARG A 173 -7.30 -15.52 -1.19
CA ARG A 173 -7.91 -16.69 -0.54
C ARG A 173 -9.26 -17.08 -1.15
N GLY A 174 -9.31 -18.26 -1.76
CA GLY A 174 -10.53 -18.80 -2.37
C GLY A 174 -10.98 -18.08 -3.67
N ASP A 175 -10.12 -17.26 -4.28
CA ASP A 175 -10.43 -16.56 -5.52
C ASP A 175 -10.32 -17.49 -6.74
N ALA A 176 -11.45 -18.12 -7.10
CA ALA A 176 -11.54 -19.05 -8.21
C ALA A 176 -11.24 -18.40 -9.58
N GLU A 177 -11.58 -17.13 -9.76
CA GLU A 177 -11.30 -16.42 -11.01
C GLU A 177 -9.81 -16.13 -11.15
N LEU A 178 -9.15 -15.72 -10.06
CA LEU A 178 -7.69 -15.61 -10.06
C LEU A 178 -7.02 -16.95 -10.35
N ALA A 179 -7.48 -18.05 -9.74
CA ALA A 179 -6.94 -19.39 -10.01
C ALA A 179 -7.04 -19.75 -11.50
N ARG A 180 -8.21 -19.53 -12.12
CA ARG A 180 -8.45 -19.75 -13.56
C ARG A 180 -7.50 -18.91 -14.41
N MET A 181 -7.38 -17.62 -14.12
CA MET A 181 -6.49 -16.70 -14.84
C MET A 181 -5.00 -17.12 -14.75
N LEU A 182 -4.57 -17.64 -13.60
CA LEU A 182 -3.21 -18.14 -13.40
C LEU A 182 -2.95 -19.44 -14.17
N ASP A 183 -3.91 -20.36 -14.21
CA ASP A 183 -3.81 -21.57 -15.01
C ASP A 183 -3.71 -21.24 -16.51
N ASP A 184 -4.51 -20.30 -17.00
CA ASP A 184 -4.44 -19.80 -18.39
C ASP A 184 -3.05 -19.19 -18.68
N PHE A 185 -2.55 -18.32 -17.80
CA PHE A 185 -1.22 -17.73 -17.95
C PHE A 185 -0.11 -18.80 -18.00
N ALA A 186 -0.17 -19.81 -17.14
CA ALA A 186 0.80 -20.91 -17.13
C ALA A 186 0.75 -21.74 -18.44
N ALA A 187 -0.46 -22.02 -18.95
CA ALA A 187 -0.67 -22.71 -20.21
C ALA A 187 -0.09 -21.92 -21.39
N GLU A 188 -0.38 -20.61 -21.46
CA GLU A 188 0.15 -19.72 -22.50
C GLU A 188 1.68 -19.67 -22.50
N ARG A 189 2.32 -19.59 -21.33
CA ARG A 189 3.79 -19.59 -21.24
C ARG A 189 4.38 -20.92 -21.68
N THR A 190 3.80 -22.03 -21.24
CA THR A 190 4.24 -23.38 -21.59
C THR A 190 4.12 -23.62 -23.10
N ALA A 191 3.00 -23.24 -23.71
CA ALA A 191 2.79 -23.34 -25.16
C ALA A 191 3.79 -22.49 -25.95
N ALA A 192 4.23 -21.37 -25.40
CA ALA A 192 5.27 -20.52 -25.97
C ALA A 192 6.71 -20.99 -25.67
N GLY A 193 6.90 -22.14 -25.00
CA GLY A 193 8.22 -22.64 -24.60
C GLY A 193 8.92 -21.77 -23.55
N ARG A 194 8.18 -20.95 -22.81
CA ARG A 194 8.71 -20.05 -21.78
C ARG A 194 8.49 -20.65 -20.39
N PRO A 195 9.42 -20.48 -19.44
CA PRO A 195 9.24 -20.98 -18.08
C PRO A 195 8.05 -20.30 -17.39
N VAL A 196 7.39 -21.06 -16.51
CA VAL A 196 6.35 -20.57 -15.61
C VAL A 196 7.02 -20.01 -14.34
N PRO A 197 6.75 -18.75 -13.94
CA PRO A 197 7.33 -18.15 -12.74
C PRO A 197 7.01 -18.97 -11.47
N GLU A 198 7.96 -19.09 -10.55
CA GLU A 198 7.75 -19.79 -9.28
C GLU A 198 6.65 -19.13 -8.45
N ASP A 199 6.64 -17.80 -8.41
CA ASP A 199 5.63 -16.99 -7.71
C ASP A 199 4.19 -17.31 -8.13
N LEU A 200 3.97 -17.79 -9.37
CA LEU A 200 2.64 -18.23 -9.81
C LEU A 200 2.11 -19.34 -8.91
N ARG A 201 2.96 -20.31 -8.53
CA ARG A 201 2.56 -21.42 -7.65
C ARG A 201 2.18 -20.91 -6.27
N THR A 202 2.88 -19.90 -5.75
CA THR A 202 2.55 -19.24 -4.48
C THR A 202 1.16 -18.62 -4.53
N VAL A 203 0.88 -17.78 -5.53
CA VAL A 203 -0.43 -17.14 -5.67
C VAL A 203 -1.53 -18.17 -5.88
N LEU A 204 -1.29 -19.19 -6.72
CA LEU A 204 -2.26 -20.24 -7.00
C LEU A 204 -2.60 -21.07 -5.75
N GLY A 205 -1.62 -21.29 -4.88
CA GLY A 205 -1.83 -21.93 -3.58
C GLY A 205 -2.79 -21.14 -2.69
N HIS A 206 -2.63 -19.82 -2.61
CA HIS A 206 -3.58 -18.96 -1.89
C HIS A 206 -4.96 -18.95 -2.55
N ALA A 207 -5.02 -18.83 -3.89
CA ALA A 207 -6.25 -18.81 -4.67
C ALA A 207 -7.12 -20.05 -4.48
N ARG A 208 -6.49 -21.22 -4.32
CA ARG A 208 -7.17 -22.50 -4.12
C ARG A 208 -7.39 -22.86 -2.65
N ALA A 209 -6.87 -22.08 -1.71
CA ALA A 209 -7.10 -22.33 -0.30
C ALA A 209 -8.59 -22.16 0.02
N LEU A 210 -9.25 -23.24 0.43
CA LEU A 210 -10.64 -23.20 0.89
C LEU A 210 -10.75 -22.27 2.09
N THR A 211 -11.79 -21.44 2.13
CA THR A 211 -12.25 -20.83 3.36
C THR A 211 -12.85 -21.93 4.22
N ALA A 212 -12.12 -22.37 5.26
CA ALA A 212 -12.75 -23.14 6.33
C ALA A 212 -13.88 -22.26 6.90
N PRO A 213 -15.09 -22.80 7.13
CA PRO A 213 -16.14 -22.03 7.78
C PRO A 213 -15.60 -21.61 9.15
N THR A 214 -15.55 -20.30 9.40
CA THR A 214 -15.34 -19.76 10.75
C THR A 214 -16.47 -20.32 11.60
N GLY A 215 -16.17 -21.36 12.38
CA GLY A 215 -17.13 -21.95 13.28
C GLY A 215 -17.64 -20.87 14.22
N GLU A 216 -18.88 -20.45 14.01
CA GLU A 216 -19.62 -19.71 15.02
C GLU A 216 -19.51 -20.50 16.32
N GLY A 217 -19.03 -19.82 17.36
CA GLY A 217 -18.83 -20.39 18.67
C GLY A 217 -20.15 -21.01 19.15
N GLY A 218 -20.23 -22.33 19.03
CA GLY A 218 -21.16 -23.13 19.81
C GLY A 218 -20.91 -22.81 21.26
N HIS A 219 -21.84 -22.05 21.85
CA HIS A 219 -21.96 -21.91 23.28
C HIS A 219 -21.97 -23.31 23.89
N PRO A 220 -20.97 -23.70 24.72
CA PRO A 220 -21.07 -24.97 25.40
C PRO A 220 -22.23 -24.84 26.38
N ALA A 221 -23.31 -25.56 26.10
CA ALA A 221 -24.35 -25.80 27.08
C ALA A 221 -23.69 -26.48 28.28
N ASP A 222 -23.83 -25.84 29.45
CA ASP A 222 -23.35 -26.33 30.74
C ASP A 222 -23.88 -27.75 31.00
N PRO A 223 -23.02 -28.71 31.41
CA PRO A 223 -23.48 -30.00 31.88
C PRO A 223 -23.81 -29.94 33.37
N THR A 224 -25.01 -30.43 33.70
CA THR A 224 -25.31 -31.20 34.92
C THR A 224 -25.69 -30.44 36.20
N ALA A 225 -26.97 -30.58 36.57
CA ALA A 225 -27.37 -30.91 37.94
C ALA A 225 -28.43 -32.03 37.89
N ALA A 226 -28.17 -33.09 38.66
CA ALA A 226 -28.82 -34.39 38.64
C ALA A 226 -30.27 -34.39 39.20
N PRO A 227 -31.10 -35.39 38.86
CA PRO A 227 -32.34 -35.68 39.57
C PRO A 227 -32.17 -36.79 40.62
N ALA A 228 -33.10 -36.75 41.59
CA ALA A 228 -33.64 -37.85 42.41
C ALA A 228 -33.10 -38.06 43.84
N ALA A 229 -34.02 -37.92 44.80
CA ALA A 229 -34.36 -39.00 45.72
C ALA A 229 -35.84 -38.85 46.19
N PRO A 230 -36.65 -39.92 46.20
CA PRO A 230 -37.96 -39.95 46.82
C PRO A 230 -37.86 -40.35 48.30
N ALA A 231 -38.83 -39.91 49.10
CA ALA A 231 -39.01 -40.31 50.49
C ALA A 231 -39.58 -41.74 50.56
N LEU A 232 -38.94 -42.60 51.36
CA LEU A 232 -39.49 -43.88 51.82
C LEU A 232 -39.92 -43.77 53.28
N THR A 233 -41.15 -44.19 53.50
CA THR A 233 -41.84 -44.60 54.73
C THR A 233 -41.21 -45.83 55.38
N GLU A 234 -41.21 -45.88 56.72
CA GLU A 234 -41.43 -47.02 57.65
C GLU A 234 -41.28 -46.48 59.09
N GLU A 235 -42.29 -46.39 59.95
CA GLU A 235 -42.95 -47.44 60.79
C GLU A 235 -42.00 -48.25 61.70
N SER A 236 -41.88 -47.81 62.96
CA SER A 236 -42.14 -48.59 64.21
C SER A 236 -41.79 -47.75 65.45
#